data_AF-A0A7M2A9D3-F1
#
_entry.id   AF-A0A7M2A9D3-F1
#
_cell.length_a   1.000
_cell.length_b   1.000
_cell.length_c   1.000
_cell.angle_alpha   90.00
_cell.angle_beta   90.00
_cell.angle_gamma   90.00
#
_symmetry.space_group_name_H-M   'P 1'
#
loop_
_entity.id
_entity.type
_entity.pdbx_description
1 polymer ?
#
loop_
_entity_poly.entity_id
_entity_poly.type
_entity_poly.pdbx_seq_one_letter_code
_entity_poly.pdbx_strand_id
1 'polypeptide(L)'
;MNAGKWYADAVRIASSLGVVGGISSTEFGPDLPITRGDIAVMVVRTFSSSIQFEGSAKTFKDVPNYYAASAIAKASQTGIVSGMTTTTFQPFAKATRAQSVVMLERALRLEQTQLPDTTELITLALSATEQEIKAMSEHSYDQVSDTYATYYTGYQLSFNLTSLEDLTSALDEQTQMDIEWISKPVFSIVERSNQYAILEANGGKIKTSINAGKDISEETISLDGLYKLKKMNDNTWKIYAVLPYEG
;
A
#
# COMPACT_ATOMS: atom_id res chain seq x y z
N MET A 1 19.66 26.14 -10.20
CA MET A 1 18.43 25.35 -10.47
C MET A 1 17.32 26.34 -10.81
N ASN A 2 16.56 26.12 -11.88
CA ASN A 2 15.49 27.05 -12.28
C ASN A 2 14.26 26.87 -11.39
N ALA A 3 13.90 27.91 -10.62
CA ALA A 3 12.86 27.89 -9.58
C ALA A 3 11.40 27.71 -10.06
N GLY A 4 11.18 27.41 -11.35
CA GLY A 4 9.85 27.26 -11.95
C GLY A 4 9.56 25.88 -12.54
N LYS A 5 10.39 24.86 -12.28
CA LYS A 5 10.14 23.48 -12.74
C LYS A 5 9.35 22.70 -11.68
N TRP A 6 8.43 21.84 -12.12
CA TRP A 6 7.55 21.05 -11.24
C TRP A 6 8.29 20.19 -10.20
N TYR A 7 9.54 19.82 -10.47
CA TYR A 7 10.40 19.03 -9.57
C TYR A 7 11.34 19.88 -8.70
N ALA A 8 11.39 21.20 -8.87
CA ALA A 8 12.39 22.06 -8.24
C ALA A 8 12.31 22.00 -6.70
N ASP A 9 11.10 22.05 -6.14
CA ASP A 9 10.90 21.95 -4.70
C ASP A 9 11.24 20.57 -4.15
N ALA A 10 10.83 19.50 -4.83
CA ALA A 10 11.14 18.14 -4.41
C ALA A 10 12.66 17.90 -4.35
N VAL A 11 13.41 18.36 -5.36
CA VAL A 11 14.87 18.27 -5.40
C VAL A 11 15.50 19.13 -4.30
N ARG A 12 15.01 20.36 -4.09
CA ARG A 12 15.51 21.24 -3.03
C ARG A 12 15.35 20.61 -1.66
N ILE A 13 14.17 20.04 -1.37
CA ILE A 13 13.88 19.34 -0.12
C ILE A 13 14.81 18.12 0.01
N ALA A 14 14.83 17.23 -0.99
CA ALA A 14 15.65 16.03 -0.95
C ALA A 14 17.15 16.34 -0.80
N SER A 15 17.63 17.43 -1.41
CA SER A 15 19.01 17.89 -1.26
C SER A 15 19.28 18.43 0.14
N SER A 16 18.37 19.23 0.71
CA SER A 16 18.49 19.74 2.08
C SER A 16 18.47 18.63 3.14
N LEU A 17 17.78 17.53 2.86
CA LEU A 17 17.75 16.32 3.69
C LEU A 17 18.94 15.39 3.43
N GLY A 18 19.85 15.75 2.51
CA GLY A 18 21.03 14.94 2.17
C GLY A 18 20.72 13.66 1.38
N VAL A 19 19.50 13.50 0.87
CA VAL A 19 19.09 12.31 0.08
C VAL A 19 19.76 12.31 -1.28
N VAL A 20 19.71 13.46 -1.97
CA VAL A 20 20.29 13.65 -3.31
C VAL A 20 21.38 14.70 -3.30
N GLY A 21 22.39 14.52 -4.16
CA GLY A 21 23.42 15.52 -4.45
C GLY A 21 23.40 15.90 -5.92
N GLY A 22 24.14 16.95 -6.28
CA GLY A 22 24.37 17.28 -7.67
C GLY A 22 25.45 16.41 -8.31
N ILE A 23 25.45 16.35 -9.65
CA ILE A 23 26.55 15.77 -10.43
C ILE A 23 27.81 16.64 -10.41
N SER A 24 27.67 17.91 -10.00
CA SER A 24 28.77 18.81 -9.67
C SER A 24 28.36 19.74 -8.52
N SER A 25 29.26 20.64 -8.11
CA SER A 25 28.96 21.67 -7.10
C SER A 25 27.89 22.68 -7.55
N THR A 26 27.60 22.76 -8.85
CA THR A 26 26.68 23.75 -9.43
C THR A 26 25.54 23.15 -10.25
N GLU A 27 25.61 21.85 -10.55
CA GLU A 27 24.68 21.17 -11.46
C GLU A 27 24.06 19.93 -10.81
N PHE A 28 22.73 19.83 -10.90
CA PHE A 28 21.98 18.68 -10.36
C PHE A 28 21.81 17.54 -11.37
N GLY A 29 21.60 17.83 -12.65
CA GLY A 29 21.34 16.82 -13.69
C GLY A 29 19.95 16.15 -13.59
N PRO A 30 18.83 16.89 -13.47
CA PRO A 30 17.50 16.30 -13.21
C PRO A 30 16.97 15.39 -14.32
N ASP A 31 17.45 15.57 -15.56
CA ASP A 31 17.00 14.80 -16.73
C ASP A 31 17.90 13.58 -17.02
N LEU A 32 18.93 13.34 -16.19
CA LEU A 32 19.81 12.20 -16.35
C LEU A 32 19.13 10.91 -15.89
N PRO A 33 19.26 9.80 -16.65
CA PRO A 33 18.77 8.51 -16.21
C PRO A 33 19.46 8.08 -14.90
N ILE A 34 18.65 7.70 -13.91
CA ILE A 34 19.15 7.18 -12.64
C ILE A 34 19.53 5.70 -12.76
N THR A 35 20.64 5.31 -12.12
CA THR A 35 21.08 3.91 -12.06
C THR A 35 20.49 3.18 -10.86
N ARG A 36 20.58 1.85 -10.85
CA ARG A 36 20.19 1.05 -9.67
C ARG A 36 21.03 1.36 -8.43
N GLY A 37 22.32 1.66 -8.63
CA GLY A 37 23.21 2.10 -7.53
C GLY A 37 22.75 3.41 -6.90
N ASP A 38 22.32 4.37 -7.72
CA ASP A 38 21.82 5.66 -7.25
C ASP A 38 20.55 5.51 -6.41
N ILE A 39 19.61 4.66 -6.85
CA ILE A 39 18.39 4.39 -6.08
C ILE A 39 18.73 3.76 -4.74
N ALA A 40 19.66 2.80 -4.68
CA ALA A 40 20.09 2.21 -3.42
C ALA A 40 20.67 3.27 -2.47
N VAL A 41 21.47 4.21 -2.98
CA VAL A 41 21.99 5.34 -2.19
C VAL A 41 20.86 6.24 -1.68
N MET A 42 19.93 6.64 -2.55
CA MET A 42 18.81 7.49 -2.17
C MET A 42 17.95 6.84 -1.09
N VAL A 43 17.60 5.56 -1.26
CA VAL A 43 16.81 4.80 -0.27
C VAL A 43 17.55 4.70 1.05
N VAL A 44 18.81 4.25 1.06
CA VAL A 44 19.57 4.12 2.32
C VAL A 44 19.71 5.46 3.04
N ARG A 45 19.98 6.55 2.31
CA ARG A 45 20.07 7.89 2.93
C ARG A 45 18.73 8.32 3.53
N THR A 46 17.65 8.18 2.78
CA THR A 46 16.29 8.55 3.19
C THR A 46 15.90 7.87 4.50
N PHE A 47 16.20 6.57 4.63
CA PHE A 47 15.74 5.77 5.76
C PHE A 47 16.83 5.48 6.81
N SER A 48 18.01 6.08 6.69
CA SER A 48 19.14 5.82 7.59
C SER A 48 18.85 6.12 9.07
N SER A 49 17.92 7.04 9.36
CA SER A 49 17.51 7.38 10.72
C SER A 49 16.29 6.58 11.23
N SER A 50 15.60 5.86 10.35
CA SER A 50 14.33 5.20 10.68
C SER A 50 14.28 3.69 10.41
N ILE A 51 15.29 3.15 9.72
CA ILE A 51 15.50 1.71 9.52
C ILE A 51 16.86 1.34 10.12
N GLN A 52 16.87 0.29 10.93
CA GLN A 52 18.12 -0.37 11.33
C GLN A 52 18.54 -1.34 10.21
N PHE A 53 19.65 -1.05 9.55
CA PHE A 53 20.20 -1.89 8.48
C PHE A 53 21.06 -3.00 9.09
N GLU A 54 20.39 -3.98 9.68
CA GLU A 54 21.02 -5.13 10.35
C GLU A 54 20.86 -6.41 9.54
N GLY A 55 21.79 -7.36 9.72
CA GLY A 55 21.83 -8.63 9.01
C GLY A 55 23.09 -8.83 8.17
N SER A 56 23.15 -9.95 7.47
CA SER A 56 24.30 -10.32 6.63
C SER A 56 24.21 -9.63 5.27
N ALA A 57 25.19 -8.76 4.98
CA ALA A 57 25.27 -8.10 3.69
C ALA A 57 25.55 -9.12 2.59
N LYS A 58 24.85 -9.00 1.46
CA LYS A 58 25.16 -9.75 0.24
C LYS A 58 26.30 -9.07 -0.49
N THR A 59 27.26 -9.87 -0.94
CA THR A 59 28.32 -9.42 -1.85
C THR A 59 27.96 -9.75 -3.28
N PHE A 60 27.91 -8.74 -4.14
CA PHE A 60 27.65 -8.91 -5.58
C PHE A 60 28.96 -8.77 -6.35
N LYS A 61 29.23 -9.70 -7.28
CA LYS A 61 30.49 -9.77 -8.02
C LYS A 61 30.72 -8.59 -8.95
N ASP A 62 29.64 -7.95 -9.39
CA ASP A 62 29.62 -6.82 -10.32
C ASP A 62 29.54 -5.45 -9.62
N VAL A 63 29.67 -5.41 -8.29
CA VAL A 63 29.69 -4.18 -7.49
C VAL A 63 31.15 -3.87 -7.12
N PRO A 64 31.82 -2.92 -7.80
CA PRO A 64 33.18 -2.53 -7.46
C PRO A 64 33.22 -1.71 -6.16
N ASN A 65 34.40 -1.31 -5.71
CA ASN A 65 34.52 -0.30 -4.66
C ASN A 65 34.22 1.09 -5.24
N TYR A 66 32.99 1.58 -5.06
CA TYR A 66 32.54 2.91 -5.50
C TYR A 66 31.49 3.48 -4.55
N TYR A 67 31.05 4.73 -4.76
CA TYR A 67 30.23 5.48 -3.80
C TYR A 67 28.94 4.79 -3.34
N ALA A 68 28.30 3.96 -4.19
CA ALA A 68 27.08 3.25 -3.83
C ALA A 68 27.31 1.84 -3.27
N ALA A 69 28.54 1.33 -3.21
CA ALA A 69 28.83 -0.02 -2.73
C ALA A 69 28.34 -0.24 -1.30
N SER A 70 28.57 0.72 -0.39
CA SER A 70 28.09 0.64 0.99
C SER A 70 26.57 0.67 1.08
N ALA A 71 25.89 1.50 0.26
CA ALA A 71 24.44 1.55 0.24
C ALA A 71 23.82 0.26 -0.30
N ILE A 72 24.39 -0.32 -1.36
CA ILE A 72 23.94 -1.63 -1.89
C ILE A 72 24.11 -2.71 -0.83
N ALA A 73 25.25 -2.75 -0.14
CA ALA A 73 25.49 -3.69 0.94
C ALA A 73 24.44 -3.51 2.05
N LYS A 74 24.23 -2.29 2.55
CA LYS A 74 23.23 -1.98 3.58
C LYS A 74 21.82 -2.39 3.18
N ALA A 75 21.36 -1.94 2.02
CA ALA A 75 20.03 -2.28 1.52
C ALA A 75 19.85 -3.80 1.32
N SER A 76 20.93 -4.56 1.09
CA SER A 76 20.85 -6.02 0.96
C SER A 76 20.67 -6.74 2.29
N GLN A 77 21.12 -6.15 3.41
CA GLN A 77 20.99 -6.72 4.75
C GLN A 77 19.51 -6.87 5.15
N THR A 78 18.68 -5.91 4.74
CA THR A 78 17.26 -5.84 5.07
C THR A 78 16.34 -6.28 3.94
N GLY A 79 16.90 -6.81 2.84
CA GLY A 79 16.10 -7.28 1.70
C GLY A 79 15.47 -6.19 0.83
N ILE A 80 15.74 -4.90 1.10
CA ILE A 80 15.36 -3.78 0.24
C ILE A 80 15.87 -4.02 -1.18
N VAL A 81 17.11 -4.52 -1.31
CA VAL A 81 17.64 -5.04 -2.58
C VAL A 81 17.97 -6.53 -2.49
N SER A 82 17.67 -7.26 -3.55
CA SER A 82 17.90 -8.71 -3.63
C SER A 82 18.98 -9.11 -4.66
N GLY A 83 19.35 -8.21 -5.57
CA GLY A 83 20.11 -8.52 -6.78
C GLY A 83 19.21 -8.73 -8.01
N MET A 84 19.81 -8.76 -9.21
CA MET A 84 19.16 -9.25 -10.44
C MET A 84 19.28 -10.77 -10.56
N THR A 85 20.38 -11.30 -10.06
CA THR A 85 20.61 -12.73 -9.86
C THR A 85 21.15 -12.92 -8.45
N THR A 86 21.41 -14.17 -8.06
CA THR A 86 22.06 -14.50 -6.79
C THR A 86 23.42 -13.83 -6.61
N THR A 87 24.13 -13.47 -7.69
CA THR A 87 25.51 -12.94 -7.63
C THR A 87 25.72 -11.58 -8.27
N THR A 88 24.70 -11.01 -8.94
CA THR A 88 24.82 -9.75 -9.68
C THR A 88 23.75 -8.75 -9.27
N PHE A 89 24.13 -7.48 -9.10
CA PHE A 89 23.22 -6.37 -8.78
C PHE A 89 22.90 -5.46 -9.98
N GLN A 90 23.82 -5.38 -10.94
CA GLN A 90 23.84 -4.43 -12.07
C GLN A 90 23.81 -2.96 -11.63
N PRO A 91 24.83 -2.49 -10.88
CA PRO A 91 24.82 -1.15 -10.27
C PRO A 91 24.68 0.00 -11.27
N PHE A 92 25.29 -0.13 -12.44
CA PHE A 92 25.33 0.92 -13.47
C PHE A 92 24.20 0.82 -14.50
N ALA A 93 23.34 -0.21 -14.39
CA ALA A 93 22.19 -0.32 -15.27
C ALA A 93 21.16 0.75 -14.92
N LYS A 94 20.56 1.34 -15.96
CA LYS A 94 19.44 2.27 -15.81
C LYS A 94 18.29 1.56 -15.12
N ALA A 95 17.76 2.17 -14.07
CA ALA A 95 16.68 1.57 -13.31
C ALA A 95 15.33 1.81 -14.00
N THR A 96 14.44 0.82 -13.90
CA THR A 96 13.04 0.99 -14.31
C THR A 96 12.22 1.63 -13.20
N ARG A 97 11.07 2.24 -13.55
CA ARG A 97 10.09 2.74 -12.57
C ARG A 97 9.68 1.64 -11.59
N ALA A 98 9.41 0.44 -12.09
CA ALA A 98 9.04 -0.71 -11.27
C ALA A 98 10.13 -1.07 -10.24
N GLN A 99 11.40 -1.11 -10.66
CA GLN A 99 12.51 -1.39 -9.75
C GLN A 99 12.66 -0.32 -8.67
N SER A 100 12.48 0.95 -9.05
CA SER A 100 12.53 2.09 -8.13
C SER A 100 11.44 1.99 -7.06
N VAL A 101 10.21 1.73 -7.49
CA VAL A 101 9.05 1.60 -6.60
C VAL A 101 9.19 0.41 -5.67
N VAL A 102 9.65 -0.75 -6.16
CA VAL A 102 9.85 -1.93 -5.31
C VAL A 102 10.89 -1.70 -4.22
N MET A 103 12.01 -1.03 -4.52
CA MET A 103 13.02 -0.72 -3.49
C MET A 103 12.47 0.25 -2.44
N LEU A 104 11.73 1.28 -2.88
CA LEU A 104 11.13 2.25 -1.97
C LEU A 104 10.03 1.62 -1.10
N GLU A 105 9.17 0.80 -1.68
CA GLU A 105 8.08 0.12 -0.97
C GLU A 105 8.61 -0.81 0.13
N ARG A 106 9.64 -1.60 -0.18
CA ARG A 106 10.31 -2.45 0.81
C ARG A 106 10.91 -1.65 1.96
N ALA A 107 11.50 -0.50 1.67
CA ALA A 107 12.04 0.38 2.71
C ALA A 107 10.92 0.95 3.60
N LEU A 108 9.82 1.43 3.01
CA LEU A 108 8.67 1.96 3.76
C LEU A 108 8.00 0.92 4.68
N ARG A 109 8.05 -0.37 4.33
CA ARG A 109 7.57 -1.46 5.20
C ARG A 109 8.44 -1.71 6.42
N LEU A 110 9.74 -1.45 6.30
CA LEU A 110 10.71 -1.64 7.37
C LEU A 110 10.75 -0.45 8.35
N GLU A 111 10.13 0.67 7.99
CA GLU A 111 10.09 1.85 8.83
C GLU A 111 9.10 1.67 10.00
N GLN A 112 9.62 1.53 11.22
CA GLN A 112 8.83 1.18 12.41
C GLN A 112 9.04 2.14 13.60
N THR A 113 9.51 3.36 13.33
CA THR A 113 9.77 4.37 14.38
C THR A 113 8.51 5.00 14.97
N GLN A 114 7.39 4.93 14.26
CA GLN A 114 6.10 5.53 14.61
C GLN A 114 4.97 4.58 14.24
N LEU A 115 4.98 3.39 14.85
CA LEU A 115 3.95 2.38 14.59
C LEU A 115 2.57 2.92 14.99
N PRO A 116 1.54 2.71 14.15
CA PRO A 116 0.17 3.05 14.49
C PRO A 116 -0.33 2.21 15.67
N ASP A 117 -1.30 2.75 16.40
CA ASP A 117 -1.97 2.01 17.46
C ASP A 117 -2.75 0.82 16.86
N THR A 118 -2.67 -0.34 17.51
CA THR A 118 -3.33 -1.55 17.00
C THR A 118 -4.85 -1.43 17.02
N THR A 119 -5.41 -0.81 18.07
CA THR A 119 -6.84 -0.57 18.21
C THR A 119 -7.31 0.39 17.13
N GLU A 120 -6.55 1.44 16.80
CA GLU A 120 -6.88 2.36 15.69
C GLU A 120 -7.10 1.60 14.37
N LEU A 121 -6.15 0.75 13.98
CA LEU A 121 -6.22 0.00 12.73
C LEU A 121 -7.38 -1.00 12.70
N ILE A 122 -7.56 -1.75 13.80
CA ILE A 122 -8.64 -2.73 13.93
C ILE A 122 -10.01 -2.05 13.94
N THR A 123 -10.16 -0.96 14.68
CA THR A 123 -11.40 -0.17 14.70
C THR A 123 -11.71 0.41 13.33
N LEU A 124 -10.71 0.84 12.57
CA LEU A 124 -10.93 1.31 11.20
C LEU A 124 -11.53 0.22 10.31
N ALA A 125 -10.92 -0.97 10.30
CA ALA A 125 -11.40 -2.06 9.45
C ALA A 125 -12.78 -2.56 9.88
N LEU A 126 -13.01 -2.71 11.19
CA LEU A 126 -14.34 -3.04 11.72
C LEU A 126 -15.38 -1.98 11.33
N SER A 127 -15.06 -0.70 11.46
CA SER A 127 -15.99 0.39 11.13
C SER A 127 -16.33 0.41 9.64
N ALA A 128 -15.35 0.19 8.78
CA ALA A 128 -15.56 0.10 7.33
C ALA A 128 -16.56 -1.00 6.99
N THR A 129 -16.34 -2.21 7.51
CA THR A 129 -17.19 -3.37 7.25
C THR A 129 -18.58 -3.21 7.87
N GLU A 130 -18.68 -2.71 9.10
CA GLU A 130 -19.97 -2.52 9.79
C GLU A 130 -20.84 -1.45 9.13
N GLN A 131 -20.24 -0.32 8.73
CA GLN A 131 -20.99 0.75 8.07
C GLN A 131 -21.42 0.36 6.66
N GLU A 132 -20.57 -0.36 5.93
CA GLU A 132 -20.92 -0.90 4.61
C GLU A 132 -22.12 -1.84 4.71
N ILE A 133 -22.05 -2.86 5.57
CA ILE A 133 -23.14 -3.84 5.72
C ILE A 133 -24.41 -3.19 6.25
N LYS A 134 -24.29 -2.25 7.21
CA LYS A 134 -25.45 -1.50 7.71
C LYS A 134 -26.11 -0.72 6.57
N ALA A 135 -25.36 0.08 5.84
CA ALA A 135 -25.90 0.90 4.75
C ALA A 135 -26.50 0.04 3.63
N MET A 136 -25.88 -1.10 3.31
CA MET A 136 -26.42 -2.09 2.37
C MET A 136 -27.76 -2.68 2.86
N SER A 137 -27.85 -3.10 4.14
CA SER A 137 -29.10 -3.65 4.71
C SER A 137 -30.24 -2.62 4.78
N GLU A 138 -29.89 -1.33 4.90
CA GLU A 138 -30.83 -0.22 4.88
C GLU A 138 -31.16 0.26 3.45
N HIS A 139 -30.60 -0.40 2.43
CA HIS A 139 -30.73 -0.04 1.01
C HIS A 139 -30.33 1.44 0.73
N SER A 140 -29.41 1.97 1.53
CA SER A 140 -28.95 3.36 1.44
C SER A 140 -27.65 3.42 0.64
N TYR A 141 -27.74 3.28 -0.68
CA TYR A 141 -26.57 3.22 -1.56
C TYR A 141 -25.71 4.50 -1.55
N ASP A 142 -26.31 5.65 -1.28
CA ASP A 142 -25.56 6.90 -1.03
C ASP A 142 -24.64 6.75 0.20
N GLN A 143 -25.14 6.17 1.29
CA GLN A 143 -24.32 5.90 2.49
C GLN A 143 -23.26 4.83 2.25
N VAL A 144 -23.52 3.86 1.37
CA VAL A 144 -22.51 2.87 0.95
C VAL A 144 -21.38 3.57 0.20
N SER A 145 -21.71 4.45 -0.75
CA SER A 145 -20.72 5.27 -1.48
C SER A 145 -19.92 6.18 -0.54
N ASP A 146 -20.57 6.83 0.43
CA ASP A 146 -19.90 7.66 1.44
C ASP A 146 -18.97 6.83 2.35
N THR A 147 -19.40 5.62 2.71
CA THR A 147 -18.56 4.65 3.45
C THR A 147 -17.33 4.29 2.63
N TYR A 148 -17.50 4.02 1.33
CA TYR A 148 -16.38 3.75 0.43
C TYR A 148 -15.39 4.92 0.36
N ALA A 149 -15.87 6.13 0.12
CA ALA A 149 -15.03 7.33 0.09
C ALA A 149 -14.30 7.57 1.43
N THR A 150 -14.93 7.23 2.55
CA THR A 150 -14.36 7.39 3.89
C THR A 150 -13.21 6.40 4.14
N TYR A 151 -13.46 5.10 3.94
CA TYR A 151 -12.56 4.06 4.42
C TYR A 151 -11.60 3.50 3.37
N TYR A 152 -11.90 3.67 2.08
CA TYR A 152 -11.16 3.03 1.01
C TYR A 152 -10.40 4.04 0.12
N THR A 153 -9.39 3.56 -0.60
CA THR A 153 -8.57 4.40 -1.48
C THR A 153 -8.00 3.63 -2.67
N GLY A 154 -7.59 4.35 -3.72
CA GLY A 154 -6.91 3.77 -4.87
C GLY A 154 -7.79 2.76 -5.62
N TYR A 155 -7.19 1.62 -5.98
CA TYR A 155 -7.88 0.56 -6.74
C TYR A 155 -9.12 0.04 -6.01
N GLN A 156 -9.01 -0.25 -4.70
CA GLN A 156 -10.14 -0.81 -3.95
C GLN A 156 -11.35 0.14 -3.91
N LEU A 157 -11.12 1.45 -3.74
CA LEU A 157 -12.20 2.44 -3.81
C LEU A 157 -12.88 2.44 -5.17
N SER A 158 -12.09 2.47 -6.25
CA SER A 158 -12.63 2.45 -7.61
C SER A 158 -13.42 1.17 -7.88
N PHE A 159 -12.89 0.02 -7.46
CA PHE A 159 -13.54 -1.27 -7.60
C PHE A 159 -14.89 -1.27 -6.87
N ASN A 160 -14.91 -0.87 -5.60
CA ASN A 160 -16.12 -0.83 -4.79
C ASN A 160 -17.21 0.08 -5.39
N LEU A 161 -16.83 1.28 -5.85
CA LEU A 161 -17.77 2.22 -6.47
C LEU A 161 -18.34 1.68 -7.79
N THR A 162 -17.50 1.06 -8.63
CA THR A 162 -17.98 0.41 -9.87
C THR A 162 -18.90 -0.76 -9.57
N SER A 163 -18.56 -1.62 -8.61
CA SER A 163 -19.42 -2.74 -8.21
C SER A 163 -20.77 -2.27 -7.65
N LEU A 164 -20.79 -1.14 -6.92
CA LEU A 164 -22.04 -0.53 -6.44
C LEU A 164 -22.88 0.04 -7.59
N GLU A 165 -22.26 0.68 -8.58
CA GLU A 165 -22.95 1.17 -9.78
C GLU A 165 -23.56 0.01 -10.58
N ASP A 166 -22.81 -1.08 -10.77
CA ASP A 166 -23.28 -2.29 -11.45
C ASP A 166 -24.46 -2.92 -10.69
N LEU A 167 -24.34 -3.05 -9.37
CA LEU A 167 -25.40 -3.59 -8.51
C LEU A 167 -26.67 -2.73 -8.60
N THR A 168 -26.56 -1.43 -8.37
CA THR A 168 -27.71 -0.52 -8.36
C THR A 168 -28.38 -0.41 -9.72
N SER A 169 -27.63 -0.59 -10.81
CA SER A 169 -28.18 -0.67 -12.17
C SER A 169 -28.93 -1.97 -12.46
N ALA A 170 -28.62 -3.05 -11.74
CA ALA A 170 -29.27 -4.35 -11.89
C ALA A 170 -30.52 -4.51 -11.01
N LEU A 171 -30.65 -3.70 -9.95
CA LEU A 171 -31.83 -3.68 -9.08
C LEU A 171 -32.97 -2.90 -9.77
N ASP A 172 -34.18 -3.46 -9.73
CA ASP A 172 -35.40 -2.85 -10.24
C ASP A 172 -36.52 -2.86 -9.19
N GLU A 173 -37.72 -2.37 -9.53
CA GLU A 173 -38.85 -2.32 -8.58
C GLU A 173 -39.28 -3.70 -8.03
N GLN A 174 -38.84 -4.80 -8.65
CA GLN A 174 -39.22 -6.17 -8.30
C GLN A 174 -38.06 -7.00 -7.72
N THR A 175 -36.83 -6.46 -7.75
CA THR A 175 -35.61 -7.14 -7.33
C THR A 175 -34.99 -6.42 -6.14
N GLN A 176 -35.03 -7.05 -4.96
CA GLN A 176 -34.42 -6.52 -3.75
C GLN A 176 -33.26 -7.40 -3.29
N MET A 177 -32.22 -6.78 -2.74
CA MET A 177 -31.07 -7.48 -2.18
C MET A 177 -30.97 -7.16 -0.68
N ASP A 178 -31.19 -8.17 0.14
CA ASP A 178 -31.00 -8.08 1.58
C ASP A 178 -29.62 -8.63 1.98
N ILE A 179 -29.01 -8.01 2.99
CA ILE A 179 -27.76 -8.46 3.61
C ILE A 179 -27.95 -8.59 5.12
N GLU A 180 -27.51 -9.72 5.68
CA GLU A 180 -27.56 -9.99 7.11
C GLU A 180 -26.23 -10.53 7.63
N TRP A 181 -25.89 -10.17 8.86
CA TRP A 181 -24.75 -10.74 9.57
C TRP A 181 -25.04 -12.19 9.99
N ILE A 182 -24.16 -13.11 9.60
CA ILE A 182 -24.08 -14.45 10.22
C ILE A 182 -23.11 -14.41 11.40
N SER A 183 -21.92 -13.83 11.16
CA SER A 183 -20.89 -13.62 12.18
C SER A 183 -19.99 -12.46 11.80
N LYS A 184 -19.58 -11.66 12.78
CA LYS A 184 -18.66 -10.55 12.55
C LYS A 184 -17.21 -11.05 12.44
N PRO A 185 -16.38 -10.48 11.54
CA PRO A 185 -14.97 -10.83 11.47
C PRO A 185 -14.23 -10.39 12.73
N VAL A 186 -13.24 -11.19 13.13
CA VAL A 186 -12.23 -10.80 14.10
C VAL A 186 -10.98 -10.40 13.33
N PHE A 187 -10.53 -9.16 13.51
CA PHE A 187 -9.31 -8.66 12.89
C PHE A 187 -8.09 -8.83 13.80
N SER A 188 -6.98 -9.28 13.23
CA SER A 188 -5.67 -9.35 13.88
C SER A 188 -4.61 -8.62 13.06
N ILE A 189 -3.54 -8.12 13.69
CA ILE A 189 -2.41 -7.49 12.99
C ILE A 189 -1.51 -8.59 12.43
N VAL A 190 -1.28 -8.58 11.11
CA VAL A 190 -0.26 -9.42 10.45
C VAL A 190 1.06 -8.66 10.34
N GLU A 191 0.99 -7.42 9.84
CA GLU A 191 2.16 -6.55 9.63
C GLU A 191 1.75 -5.10 9.88
N ARG A 192 2.68 -4.29 10.42
CA ARG A 192 2.51 -2.84 10.48
C ARG A 192 3.86 -2.12 10.37
N SER A 193 3.82 -0.97 9.70
CA SER A 193 4.90 0.01 9.57
C SER A 193 4.32 1.41 9.79
N ASN A 194 5.16 2.44 9.71
CA ASN A 194 4.73 3.83 9.82
C ASN A 194 3.66 4.22 8.77
N GLN A 195 3.68 3.58 7.60
CA GLN A 195 2.88 3.97 6.43
C GLN A 195 1.95 2.87 5.91
N TYR A 196 2.15 1.62 6.33
CA TYR A 196 1.37 0.47 5.86
C TYR A 196 0.99 -0.45 7.01
N ALA A 197 -0.13 -1.14 6.86
CA ALA A 197 -0.50 -2.25 7.73
C ALA A 197 -1.23 -3.34 6.94
N ILE A 198 -1.16 -4.57 7.46
CA ILE A 198 -1.92 -5.71 6.98
C ILE A 198 -2.66 -6.28 8.18
N LEU A 199 -3.98 -6.36 8.05
CA LEU A 199 -4.85 -7.05 9.00
C LEU A 199 -5.34 -8.35 8.38
N GLU A 200 -5.54 -9.36 9.19
CA GLU A 200 -6.23 -10.59 8.80
C GLU A 200 -7.61 -10.61 9.45
N ALA A 201 -8.66 -10.78 8.64
CA ALA A 201 -10.02 -11.02 9.08
C ALA A 201 -10.27 -12.54 9.12
N ASN A 202 -10.86 -13.02 10.22
CA ASN A 202 -11.26 -14.42 10.37
C ASN A 202 -12.68 -14.54 10.96
N GLY A 203 -13.42 -15.55 10.51
CA GLY A 203 -14.75 -15.89 11.00
C GLY A 203 -15.87 -14.93 10.58
N GLY A 204 -15.61 -13.99 9.68
CA GLY A 204 -16.62 -13.03 9.21
C GLY A 204 -17.49 -13.65 8.12
N LYS A 205 -18.81 -13.62 8.29
CA LYS A 205 -19.77 -14.15 7.31
C LYS A 205 -21.00 -13.29 7.24
N ILE A 206 -21.45 -13.04 6.01
CA ILE A 206 -22.75 -12.44 5.73
C ILE A 206 -23.58 -13.38 4.87
N LYS A 207 -24.89 -13.26 5.03
CA LYS A 207 -25.86 -13.84 4.12
C LYS A 207 -26.33 -12.72 3.20
N THR A 208 -26.38 -13.00 1.90
CA THR A 208 -27.03 -12.15 0.91
C THR A 208 -28.24 -12.89 0.35
N SER A 209 -29.36 -12.19 0.22
CA SER A 209 -30.61 -12.75 -0.32
C SER A 209 -31.09 -11.84 -1.45
N ILE A 210 -31.20 -12.37 -2.67
CA ILE A 210 -31.77 -11.64 -3.80
C ILE A 210 -33.18 -12.18 -4.00
N ASN A 211 -34.16 -11.29 -3.89
CA ASN A 211 -35.56 -11.59 -4.12
C ASN A 211 -36.00 -10.96 -5.44
N ALA A 212 -36.18 -11.79 -6.47
CA ALA A 212 -36.69 -11.39 -7.79
C ALA A 212 -38.10 -11.98 -8.00
N GLY A 213 -39.06 -11.57 -7.17
CA GLY A 213 -40.45 -12.02 -7.23
C GLY A 213 -40.70 -13.39 -6.60
N LYS A 214 -40.70 -14.48 -7.39
CA LYS A 214 -40.92 -15.85 -6.89
C LYS A 214 -39.61 -16.60 -6.63
N ASP A 215 -38.52 -16.11 -7.20
CA ASP A 215 -37.21 -16.71 -7.07
C ASP A 215 -36.43 -15.96 -6.00
N ILE A 216 -36.07 -16.68 -4.94
CA ILE A 216 -35.18 -16.20 -3.88
C ILE A 216 -33.90 -16.99 -4.01
N SER A 217 -32.79 -16.29 -4.26
CA SER A 217 -31.45 -16.88 -4.16
C SER A 217 -30.79 -16.38 -2.89
N GLU A 218 -30.09 -17.28 -2.21
CA GLU A 218 -29.35 -16.96 -1.00
C GLU A 218 -27.91 -17.44 -1.15
N GLU A 219 -26.97 -16.59 -0.76
CA GLU A 219 -25.54 -16.91 -0.77
C GLU A 219 -24.91 -16.49 0.56
N THR A 220 -24.03 -17.35 1.09
CA THR A 220 -23.19 -17.00 2.22
C THR A 220 -21.83 -16.54 1.71
N ILE A 221 -21.46 -15.30 2.00
CA ILE A 221 -20.18 -14.70 1.61
C ILE A 221 -19.27 -14.66 2.83
N SER A 222 -18.06 -15.18 2.66
CA SER A 222 -16.97 -15.04 3.65
C SER A 222 -16.34 -13.66 3.53
N LEU A 223 -16.07 -13.02 4.67
CA LEU A 223 -15.31 -11.77 4.75
C LEU A 223 -13.85 -12.00 5.16
N ASP A 224 -13.44 -13.26 5.26
CA ASP A 224 -12.09 -13.66 5.68
C ASP A 224 -11.07 -13.33 4.58
N GLY A 225 -9.90 -12.88 5.02
CA GLY A 225 -8.84 -12.47 4.11
C GLY A 225 -7.94 -11.39 4.66
N LEU A 226 -7.10 -10.84 3.80
CA LEU A 226 -6.13 -9.81 4.16
C LEU A 226 -6.60 -8.41 3.75
N TYR A 227 -6.65 -7.51 4.72
CA TYR A 227 -7.02 -6.11 4.54
C TYR A 227 -5.74 -5.28 4.61
N LYS A 228 -5.38 -4.65 3.50
CA LYS A 228 -4.16 -3.85 3.41
C LYS A 228 -4.50 -2.37 3.55
N LEU A 229 -3.88 -1.75 4.55
CA LEU A 229 -4.10 -0.35 4.91
C LEU A 229 -2.86 0.47 4.56
N LYS A 230 -3.09 1.74 4.21
CA LYS A 230 -2.03 2.74 4.05
C LYS A 230 -2.40 4.03 4.78
N LYS A 231 -1.38 4.72 5.29
CA LYS A 231 -1.53 6.05 5.85
C LYS A 231 -1.57 7.08 4.72
N MET A 232 -2.49 8.03 4.84
CA MET A 232 -2.72 9.10 3.88
C MET A 232 -1.95 10.36 4.30
N ASN A 233 -1.85 11.34 3.39
CA ASN A 233 -1.11 12.58 3.64
C ASN A 233 -1.70 13.42 4.79
N ASP A 234 -2.98 13.24 5.10
CA ASP A 234 -3.69 13.86 6.23
C ASP A 234 -3.55 13.06 7.54
N ASN A 235 -2.67 12.06 7.57
CA ASN A 235 -2.45 11.10 8.64
C ASN A 235 -3.60 10.12 8.92
N THR A 236 -4.68 10.12 8.14
CA THR A 236 -5.73 9.11 8.24
C THR A 236 -5.27 7.78 7.64
N TRP A 237 -5.81 6.67 8.14
CA TRP A 237 -5.60 5.36 7.54
C TRP A 237 -6.74 5.02 6.58
N LYS A 238 -6.44 4.33 5.47
CA LYS A 238 -7.44 3.82 4.53
C LYS A 238 -7.08 2.44 4.00
N ILE A 239 -8.09 1.63 3.71
CA ILE A 239 -7.96 0.32 3.08
C ILE A 239 -7.71 0.53 1.57
N TYR A 240 -6.58 0.05 1.06
CA TYR A 240 -6.25 0.16 -0.37
C TYR A 240 -6.41 -1.15 -1.14
N ALA A 241 -6.55 -2.27 -0.44
CA ALA A 241 -6.82 -3.58 -1.02
C ALA A 241 -7.45 -4.52 0.03
N VAL A 242 -8.42 -5.31 -0.41
CA VAL A 242 -8.94 -6.47 0.32
C VAL A 242 -8.65 -7.71 -0.53
N LEU A 243 -7.99 -8.71 0.07
CA LEU A 243 -7.64 -9.96 -0.58
C LEU A 243 -8.37 -11.10 0.13
N PRO A 244 -9.58 -11.48 -0.33
CA PRO A 244 -10.34 -12.54 0.30
C PRO A 244 -9.59 -13.87 0.19
N TYR A 245 -9.77 -14.74 1.19
CA TYR A 245 -9.35 -16.14 1.05
C TYR A 245 -10.30 -16.86 0.10
N GLU A 246 -9.74 -17.56 -0.89
CA GLU A 246 -10.54 -18.43 -1.76
C GLU A 246 -11.22 -19.49 -0.88
N GLY A 247 -12.54 -19.57 -0.98
CA GLY A 247 -13.37 -20.56 -0.29
C GLY A 247 -13.50 -21.87 -1.05
#